data_AF-A0A6A5TZH5-F1
#
_entry.id   AF-A0A6A5TZH5-F1
#
_cell.length_a   1.000
_cell.length_b   1.000
_cell.length_c   1.000
_cell.angle_alpha   90.00
_cell.angle_beta   90.00
_cell.angle_gamma   90.00
#
_symmetry.space_group_name_H-M   'P 1'
#
loop_
_entity.id
_entity.type
_entity.pdbx_description
1 polymer ?
#
loop_
_entity_poly.entity_id
_entity_poly.type
_entity_poly.pdbx_seq_one_letter_code
_entity_poly.pdbx_strand_id
1 'polypeptide(L)'
;TTPSSLPSAPSPKRRTRRRRNSSAAEPGSARAAYLEKNRKAASKCRNKQKQQQDELVETAREVERKNKVLKAEVELLKSDMRDLVGVVGSHVACPDKRLKIYVDRKAETL
;
A
#
# COMPACT_ATOMS: atom_id res chain seq x y z
N THR A 1 4.31 -40.10 30.97
CA THR A 1 4.76 -39.20 32.05
C THR A 1 4.44 -37.77 31.66
N THR A 2 3.50 -37.16 32.39
CA THR A 2 3.21 -35.71 32.57
C THR A 2 3.05 -34.77 31.35
N PRO A 3 1.86 -34.18 31.12
CA PRO A 3 1.71 -32.94 30.37
C PRO A 3 2.07 -31.75 31.26
N SER A 4 2.93 -30.84 30.78
CA SER A 4 3.31 -29.63 31.52
C SER A 4 2.26 -28.53 31.32
N SER A 5 1.51 -28.28 32.39
CA SER A 5 0.55 -27.19 32.53
C SER A 5 1.26 -25.83 32.58
N LEU A 6 0.87 -24.91 31.71
CA LEU A 6 1.24 -23.49 31.82
C LEU A 6 0.38 -22.81 32.91
N PRO A 7 0.95 -21.92 33.75
CA PRO A 7 0.19 -21.22 34.77
C PRO A 7 -0.74 -20.16 34.14
N SER A 8 -2.04 -20.27 34.46
CA SER A 8 -3.07 -19.30 34.08
C SER A 8 -2.80 -17.94 34.74
N ALA A 9 -2.62 -16.90 33.93
CA ALA A 9 -2.50 -15.53 34.40
C ALA A 9 -3.79 -15.07 35.13
N PRO A 10 -3.68 -14.29 36.23
CA PRO A 10 -4.85 -13.86 36.99
C PRO A 10 -5.70 -12.90 36.17
N SER A 11 -6.95 -13.29 35.93
CA SER A 11 -7.95 -12.47 35.24
C SER A 11 -8.15 -11.14 36.01
N PRO A 12 -8.11 -9.96 35.36
CA PRO A 12 -8.33 -8.72 36.06
C PRO A 12 -9.78 -8.68 36.58
N LYS A 13 -9.91 -8.64 37.91
CA LYS A 13 -11.21 -8.52 38.60
C LYS A 13 -11.96 -7.33 38.02
N ARG A 14 -13.04 -7.62 37.28
CA ARG A 14 -13.97 -6.65 36.73
C ARG A 14 -14.51 -5.80 37.88
N ARG A 15 -13.91 -4.63 38.13
CA ARG A 15 -14.48 -3.64 39.05
C ARG A 15 -15.86 -3.33 38.49
N THR A 16 -16.90 -3.78 39.19
CA THR A 16 -18.29 -3.45 38.87
C THR A 16 -18.39 -1.94 38.91
N ARG A 17 -18.35 -1.31 37.72
CA ARG A 17 -18.65 0.11 37.55
C ARG A 17 -20.07 0.29 38.01
N ARG A 18 -20.24 0.67 39.28
CA ARG A 18 -21.50 1.15 39.85
C ARG A 18 -22.00 2.21 38.88
N ARG A 19 -23.03 1.87 38.10
CA ARG A 19 -23.73 2.79 37.18
C ARG A 19 -24.30 3.87 38.08
N ARG A 20 -23.51 4.90 38.40
CA ARG A 20 -24.01 6.11 39.05
C ARG A 20 -24.97 6.71 38.05
N ASN A 21 -26.23 6.74 38.49
CA ASN A 21 -27.40 7.28 37.84
C ASN A 21 -27.02 8.32 36.79
N SER A 22 -27.38 8.06 35.54
CA SER A 22 -27.21 8.98 34.42
C SER A 22 -28.21 10.13 34.53
N SER A 23 -28.13 10.92 35.60
CA SER A 23 -28.53 12.32 35.48
C SER A 23 -27.53 12.97 34.53
N ALA A 24 -28.04 13.76 33.59
CA ALA A 24 -27.23 14.62 32.75
C ALA A 24 -26.17 15.29 33.65
N ALA A 25 -24.89 15.23 33.27
CA ALA A 25 -23.87 15.93 34.04
C ALA A 25 -24.28 17.40 34.03
N GLU A 26 -24.62 17.95 35.20
CA GLU A 26 -25.06 19.34 35.35
C GLU A 26 -24.14 20.24 34.51
N PRO A 27 -24.71 21.16 33.69
CA PRO A 27 -23.94 22.11 32.91
C PRO A 27 -22.94 22.83 33.82
N GLY A 28 -21.66 22.84 33.42
CA GLY A 28 -20.58 23.46 34.21
C GLY A 28 -19.89 22.52 35.22
N SER A 29 -20.35 21.28 35.42
CA SER A 29 -19.63 20.32 36.26
C SER A 29 -18.30 19.88 35.63
N ALA A 30 -17.32 19.52 36.47
CA ALA A 30 -16.05 18.94 36.01
C ALA A 30 -16.26 17.69 35.13
N ARG A 31 -17.33 16.92 35.39
CA ARG A 31 -17.72 15.77 34.56
C ARG A 31 -18.21 16.20 33.18
N ALA A 32 -19.03 17.24 33.07
CA ALA A 32 -19.49 17.76 31.79
C ALA A 32 -18.31 18.25 30.92
N ALA A 33 -17.38 18.99 31.52
CA ALA A 33 -16.15 19.44 30.84
C ALA A 33 -15.27 18.27 30.38
N TYR A 34 -15.11 17.23 31.21
CA TYR A 34 -14.37 16.02 30.82
C TYR A 34 -15.02 15.30 29.65
N LEU A 35 -16.35 15.13 29.67
CA LEU A 35 -17.09 14.49 28.58
C LEU A 35 -16.98 15.30 27.29
N GLU A 36 -17.01 16.63 27.35
CA GLU A 36 -16.80 17.47 26.17
C GLU A 36 -15.39 17.30 25.59
N LYS A 37 -14.36 17.30 26.43
CA LYS A 37 -12.98 17.02 26.01
C LYS A 37 -12.86 15.63 25.38
N ASN A 38 -13.48 14.61 25.98
CA ASN A 38 -13.48 13.25 25.44
C ASN A 38 -14.21 13.16 24.10
N ARG A 39 -15.34 13.86 23.93
CA ARG A 39 -16.02 13.97 22.63
C ARG A 39 -15.09 14.54 21.56
N LYS A 40 -14.42 15.66 21.85
CA LYS A 40 -13.45 16.29 20.93
C LYS A 40 -12.29 15.34 20.59
N ALA A 41 -11.74 14.65 21.59
CA ALA A 41 -10.67 13.68 21.39
C ALA A 41 -11.12 12.48 20.54
N ALA A 42 -12.32 11.95 20.78
CA ALA A 42 -12.88 10.85 20.01
C ALA A 42 -13.11 11.26 18.54
N SER A 43 -13.66 12.45 18.29
CA SER A 43 -13.80 12.99 16.93
C SER A 43 -12.44 13.15 16.26
N LYS A 44 -11.44 13.69 16.96
CA LYS A 44 -10.08 13.83 16.41
C LYS A 44 -9.45 12.47 16.07
N CYS A 45 -9.62 11.48 16.94
CA CYS A 45 -9.13 10.12 16.71
C CYS A 45 -9.78 9.50 15.45
N ARG A 46 -11.11 9.55 15.35
CA ARG A 46 -11.86 9.05 14.19
C ARG A 46 -11.49 9.78 12.90
N ASN A 47 -11.38 11.10 12.94
CA ASN A 47 -10.98 11.90 11.78
C ASN A 47 -9.56 11.57 11.33
N LYS A 48 -8.62 11.39 12.26
CA LYS A 48 -7.25 10.98 11.93
C LYS A 48 -7.23 9.59 11.29
N GLN A 49 -7.98 8.63 11.85
CA GLN A 49 -8.08 7.30 11.27
C GLN A 49 -8.67 7.33 9.86
N LYS A 50 -9.72 8.15 9.65
CA LYS A 50 -10.31 8.35 8.33
C LYS A 50 -9.31 8.95 7.35
N GLN A 51 -8.62 10.03 7.73
CA GLN A 51 -7.60 10.66 6.89
C GLN A 51 -6.50 9.67 6.50
N GLN A 52 -6.00 8.87 7.45
CA GLN A 52 -5.00 7.85 7.16
C GLN A 52 -5.52 6.79 6.18
N GLN A 53 -6.78 6.37 6.32
CA GLN A 53 -7.39 5.43 5.37
C GLN A 53 -7.53 6.06 3.98
N ASP A 54 -8.00 7.29 3.90
CA ASP A 54 -8.16 8.02 2.64
C ASP A 54 -6.79 8.23 1.94
N GLU A 55 -5.75 8.62 2.69
CA GLU A 55 -4.37 8.76 2.21
C GLU A 55 -3.81 7.45 1.65
N LEU A 56 -4.04 6.32 2.33
CA LEU A 56 -3.60 5.01 1.85
C LEU A 56 -4.30 4.62 0.54
N VAL A 57 -5.61 4.88 0.43
CA VAL A 57 -6.38 4.61 -0.79
C VAL A 57 -5.89 5.47 -1.95
N GLU A 58 -5.68 6.76 -1.72
CA GLU A 58 -5.17 7.66 -2.76
C GLU A 58 -3.75 7.31 -3.19
N THR A 59 -2.88 6.95 -2.25
CA THR A 59 -1.51 6.48 -2.57
C THR A 59 -1.55 5.20 -3.40
N ALA A 60 -2.40 4.23 -3.04
CA ALA A 60 -2.57 3.00 -3.81
C ALA A 60 -3.03 3.29 -5.24
N ARG A 61 -4.05 4.14 -5.40
CA ARG A 61 -4.55 4.58 -6.72
C ARG A 61 -3.47 5.26 -7.55
N GLU A 62 -2.64 6.08 -6.91
CA GLU A 62 -1.55 6.76 -7.58
C GLU A 62 -0.48 5.79 -8.10
N VAL A 63 -0.06 4.86 -7.24
CA VAL A 63 0.93 3.83 -7.61
C VAL A 63 0.37 2.93 -8.72
N GLU A 64 -0.90 2.52 -8.65
CA GLU A 64 -1.54 1.73 -9.70
C GLU A 64 -1.57 2.47 -11.04
N ARG A 65 -1.88 3.76 -11.03
CA ARG A 65 -1.88 4.59 -12.24
C ARG A 65 -0.48 4.68 -12.85
N LYS A 66 0.53 4.97 -12.03
CA LYS A 66 1.93 5.00 -12.45
C LYS A 66 2.37 3.66 -13.02
N ASN A 67 2.00 2.55 -12.36
CA ASN A 67 2.30 1.21 -12.82
C ASN A 67 1.70 0.91 -14.20
N LYS A 68 0.45 1.32 -14.45
CA LYS A 68 -0.21 1.16 -15.75
C LYS A 68 0.52 1.93 -16.86
N VAL A 69 0.89 3.18 -16.59
CA VAL A 69 1.64 4.01 -17.55
C VAL A 69 3.00 3.38 -17.87
N LEU A 70 3.77 3.01 -16.85
CA LEU A 70 5.09 2.40 -17.04
C LEU A 70 5.00 1.06 -17.78
N LYS A 71 3.99 0.23 -17.51
CA LYS A 71 3.78 -1.01 -18.25
C LYS A 71 3.47 -0.75 -19.72
N ALA A 72 2.64 0.25 -20.03
CA ALA A 72 2.36 0.62 -21.41
C ALA A 72 3.63 1.10 -22.14
N GLU A 73 4.47 1.90 -21.47
CA GLU A 73 5.75 2.37 -22.01
C GLU A 73 6.72 1.21 -22.26
N VAL A 74 6.81 0.25 -21.33
CA VAL A 74 7.63 -0.95 -21.52
C VAL A 74 7.15 -1.77 -22.71
N GLU A 75 5.84 -1.96 -22.87
CA GLU A 75 5.31 -2.71 -24.01
C GLU A 75 5.53 -1.97 -25.34
N LEU A 76 5.43 -0.64 -25.36
CA LEU A 76 5.78 0.18 -26.52
C LEU A 76 7.26 0.01 -26.89
N LEU A 77 8.17 0.20 -25.93
CA LEU A 77 9.61 0.06 -26.16
C LEU A 77 10.00 -1.35 -26.61
N LYS A 78 9.35 -2.39 -26.07
CA LYS A 78 9.54 -3.76 -26.55
C LYS A 78 9.05 -3.93 -27.98
N SER A 79 7.96 -3.27 -28.38
CA SER A 79 7.49 -3.27 -29.76
C SER A 79 8.50 -2.62 -30.68
N ASP A 80 8.94 -1.41 -30.35
CA ASP A 80 9.93 -0.68 -31.13
C ASP A 80 11.23 -1.49 -31.26
N MET A 81 11.66 -2.17 -30.20
CA MET A 81 12.82 -3.05 -30.24
C MET A 81 12.61 -4.22 -31.20
N ARG A 82 11.44 -4.87 -31.19
CA ARG A 82 11.14 -5.96 -32.13
C ARG A 82 11.12 -5.45 -33.58
N ASP A 83 10.55 -4.27 -33.81
CA ASP A 83 10.48 -3.68 -35.15
C ASP A 83 11.89 -3.36 -35.67
N LEU A 84 12.74 -2.76 -34.83
CA LEU A 84 14.15 -2.50 -35.15
C LEU A 84 14.93 -3.80 -35.41
N VAL A 85 14.73 -4.82 -34.57
CA VAL A 85 15.35 -6.14 -34.79
C VAL A 85 14.86 -6.77 -36.09
N GLY A 86 13.58 -6.63 -36.43
CA GLY A 86 13.02 -7.09 -37.70
C GLY A 86 13.68 -6.42 -38.92
N VAL A 87 13.85 -5.10 -38.86
CA VAL A 87 14.57 -4.34 -39.90
C VAL A 87 16.01 -4.83 -40.02
N VAL A 88 16.73 -4.95 -38.91
CA VAL A 88 18.11 -5.46 -38.90
C VAL A 88 18.19 -6.89 -39.44
N GLY A 89 17.25 -7.76 -39.07
CA GLY A 89 17.15 -9.13 -39.55
C GLY A 89 16.95 -9.22 -41.06
N SER A 90 16.25 -8.26 -41.67
CA SER A 90 16.11 -8.19 -43.15
C SER A 90 17.45 -8.01 -43.87
N HIS A 91 18.48 -7.50 -43.16
CA HIS A 91 19.82 -7.32 -43.70
C HIS A 91 20.76 -8.52 -43.47
N VAL A 92 20.28 -9.68 -43.01
CA VAL A 92 21.10 -10.89 -42.81
C VAL A 92 21.83 -11.35 -44.09
N ALA A 93 21.24 -11.10 -45.27
CA ALA A 93 21.83 -11.42 -46.57
C ALA A 93 22.51 -10.21 -47.26
N CYS A 94 22.67 -9.09 -46.55
CA CYS A 94 23.30 -7.89 -47.12
C CYS A 94 24.79 -8.17 -47.42
N PRO A 95 25.33 -7.77 -48.59
CA PRO A 95 26.73 -8.00 -48.95
C PRO A 95 27.73 -7.20 -48.07
N ASP A 96 27.24 -6.29 -47.22
CA ASP A 96 28.08 -5.55 -46.28
C ASP A 96 28.52 -6.44 -45.09
N LYS A 97 29.79 -6.85 -45.15
CA LYS A 97 30.46 -7.62 -44.09
C LYS A 97 30.39 -6.98 -42.71
N ARG A 98 30.38 -5.65 -42.60
CA ARG A 98 30.37 -4.95 -41.30
C ARG A 98 29.00 -5.07 -40.64
N LEU A 99 27.94 -4.92 -41.43
CA LEU A 99 26.57 -5.13 -40.97
C LEU A 99 26.36 -6.57 -40.52
N LYS A 100 26.83 -7.54 -41.30
CA LYS A 100 26.72 -8.97 -40.95
C LYS A 100 27.33 -9.31 -39.59
N ILE A 101 28.57 -8.88 -39.34
CA ILE A 101 29.26 -9.09 -38.05
C ILE A 101 28.51 -8.43 -36.88
N TYR A 102 27.90 -7.26 -37.10
CA TYR A 102 27.11 -6.57 -36.08
C TYR A 102 25.81 -7.33 -35.76
N VAL A 103 25.08 -7.78 -36.79
CA VAL A 103 23.84 -8.56 -36.63
C VAL A 103 24.11 -9.87 -35.87
N ASP A 104 25.15 -10.61 -36.27
CA ASP A 104 25.52 -11.88 -35.65
C ASP A 104 25.84 -11.71 -34.15
N ARG A 105 26.66 -10.70 -33.79
CA ARG A 105 26.98 -10.40 -32.38
C ARG A 105 25.77 -9.97 -31.55
N LYS A 106 24.85 -9.22 -32.16
CA LYS A 106 23.62 -8.75 -31.48
C LYS A 106 22.64 -9.90 -31.25
N ALA A 107 22.60 -10.90 -32.13
CA ALA A 107 21.77 -12.10 -31.95
C ALA A 107 22.21 -12.96 -30.76
N GLU A 108 23.49 -12.92 -30.37
CA GLU A 108 24.01 -13.63 -29.19
C GLU A 108 23.67 -12.97 -27.84
N THR A 109 23.21 -11.71 -27.86
CA THR A 109 22.93 -10.90 -26.65
C THR A 109 21.45 -10.65 -26.38
N LEU A 110 20.57 -10.96 -27.34
CA LEU A 110 19.11 -10.89 -27.22
C LEU A 110 18.52 -12.24 -26.82
#